data_AF-A0A8J5SD14-F1
#
_entry.id   AF-A0A8J5SD14-F1
#
_cell.length_a   1.000
_cell.length_b   1.000
_cell.length_c   1.000
_cell.angle_alpha   90.00
_cell.angle_beta   90.00
_cell.angle_gamma   90.00
#
_symmetry.space_group_name_H-M   'P 1'
#
loop_
_entity.id
_entity.type
_entity.pdbx_description
1 polymer ?
#
loop_
_entity_poly.entity_id
_entity_poly.type
_entity_poly.pdbx_seq_one_letter_code
_entity_poly.pdbx_strand_id
1 'polypeptide(L)'
;MPRPSCCPLAFASPPGALHLPRRRMASAPSRAFQLRLNPLTGDSEWLVVEETDGDGEASRSPPLPRQLLAATSYLDMLNDAARNSAFRRAIDAAITAPSSRVLDIGAGTGLLSMMAARALAAAGGETRGSVSACESYLPMGKLMRRVLRDNGMENKVKVIHKRSDELKFGHDLYSPADILVGSCFNPTATLDYWP
;
A
#
# COMPACT_ATOMS: atom_id res chain seq x y z
N MET A 1 8.72 13.75 -63.97
CA MET A 1 7.40 13.11 -64.25
C MET A 1 7.67 11.83 -65.02
N PRO A 2 7.24 10.68 -64.48
CA PRO A 2 5.99 10.07 -64.94
C PRO A 2 5.12 9.57 -63.77
N ARG A 3 3.79 9.52 -63.99
CA ARG A 3 2.82 8.96 -63.03
C ARG A 3 2.80 7.43 -63.15
N PRO A 4 2.73 6.66 -62.04
CA PRO A 4 2.35 5.27 -62.11
C PRO A 4 0.85 5.10 -61.90
N SER A 5 0.25 4.58 -62.96
CA SER A 5 -0.97 3.77 -63.09
C SER A 5 -1.60 3.21 -61.80
N CYS A 6 -2.90 3.50 -61.60
CA CYS A 6 -3.79 2.74 -60.71
C CYS A 6 -4.08 1.36 -61.32
N CYS A 7 -3.68 0.29 -60.65
CA CYS A 7 -4.25 -1.06 -60.84
C CYS A 7 -5.26 -1.34 -59.71
N PRO A 8 -6.48 -1.84 -59.99
CA PRO A 8 -7.42 -2.20 -58.95
C PRO A 8 -7.06 -3.58 -58.41
N LEU A 9 -6.60 -3.67 -57.16
CA LEU A 9 -6.48 -4.94 -56.47
C LEU A 9 -7.83 -5.28 -55.82
N ALA A 10 -8.40 -6.39 -56.26
CA ALA A 10 -9.61 -6.99 -55.73
C ALA A 10 -9.45 -7.34 -54.25
N PHE A 11 -10.40 -6.90 -53.42
CA PHE A 11 -10.52 -7.36 -52.04
C PHE A 11 -11.10 -8.79 -52.03
N ALA A 12 -10.28 -9.76 -51.64
CA ALA A 12 -10.77 -11.09 -51.26
C ALA A 12 -11.27 -11.05 -49.80
N SER A 13 -12.50 -11.51 -49.57
CA SER A 13 -13.06 -11.66 -48.22
C SER A 13 -12.24 -12.65 -47.38
N PRO A 14 -12.03 -12.41 -46.07
CA PRO A 14 -11.30 -13.35 -45.23
C PRO A 14 -12.13 -14.63 -44.98
N PRO A 15 -11.49 -15.81 -44.91
CA PRO A 15 -12.18 -17.05 -44.56
C PRO A 15 -12.63 -17.03 -43.10
N GLY A 16 -13.75 -17.72 -42.84
CA GLY A 16 -14.55 -17.64 -41.62
C GLY A 16 -13.79 -17.78 -40.30
N ALA A 17 -14.28 -17.05 -39.31
CA ALA A 17 -13.80 -17.09 -37.93
C ALA A 17 -13.90 -18.51 -37.36
N LEU A 18 -12.76 -19.15 -37.13
CA LEU A 18 -12.66 -20.33 -36.29
C LEU A 18 -13.00 -19.93 -34.85
N HIS A 19 -14.17 -20.34 -34.37
CA HIS A 19 -14.54 -20.27 -32.96
C HIS A 19 -13.62 -21.19 -32.14
N LEU A 20 -12.59 -20.62 -31.50
CA LEU A 20 -11.90 -21.31 -30.42
C LEU A 20 -12.85 -21.44 -29.22
N PRO A 21 -12.99 -22.63 -28.61
CA PRO A 21 -13.74 -22.77 -27.38
C PRO A 21 -13.04 -21.98 -26.28
N ARG A 22 -13.74 -21.01 -25.70
CA ARG A 22 -13.29 -20.22 -24.57
C ARG A 22 -13.15 -21.17 -23.38
N ARG A 23 -11.92 -21.64 -23.13
CA ARG A 23 -11.58 -22.49 -21.98
C ARG A 23 -11.99 -21.73 -20.72
N ARG A 24 -13.02 -22.21 -19.99
CA ARG A 24 -13.33 -21.74 -18.64
C ARG A 24 -12.07 -21.99 -17.82
N MET A 25 -11.34 -20.92 -17.49
CA MET A 25 -10.37 -20.99 -16.40
C MET A 25 -11.20 -21.18 -15.13
N ALA A 26 -10.92 -22.24 -14.38
CA ALA A 26 -11.39 -22.33 -13.01
C ALA A 26 -10.91 -21.07 -12.27
N SER A 27 -11.85 -20.33 -11.68
CA SER A 27 -11.50 -19.23 -10.78
C SER A 27 -10.67 -19.80 -9.65
N ALA A 28 -9.49 -19.24 -9.42
CA ALA A 28 -8.77 -19.50 -8.18
C ALA A 28 -9.65 -18.99 -7.01
N PRO A 29 -9.73 -19.72 -5.88
CA PRO A 29 -10.51 -19.27 -4.74
C PRO A 29 -10.04 -17.88 -4.32
N SER A 30 -10.99 -16.97 -4.09
CA SER A 30 -10.70 -15.65 -3.57
C SER A 30 -10.15 -15.79 -2.16
N ARG A 31 -9.03 -15.12 -1.89
CA ARG A 31 -8.35 -15.15 -0.58
C ARG A 31 -8.46 -13.77 0.05
N ALA A 32 -9.19 -13.68 1.15
CA ALA A 32 -9.27 -12.49 1.97
C ALA A 32 -8.30 -12.60 3.16
N PHE A 33 -7.83 -11.46 3.65
CA PHE A 33 -7.03 -11.39 4.88
C PHE A 33 -7.88 -10.74 5.97
N GLN A 34 -8.09 -11.44 7.08
CA GLN A 34 -8.80 -10.91 8.23
C GLN A 34 -7.84 -10.74 9.41
N LEU A 35 -7.85 -9.55 10.01
CA LEU A 35 -7.15 -9.30 11.26
C LEU A 35 -7.98 -9.85 12.42
N ARG A 36 -7.35 -10.63 13.29
CA ARG A 36 -7.94 -11.13 14.53
C ARG A 36 -7.08 -10.66 15.69
N LEU A 37 -7.72 -10.00 16.65
CA LEU A 37 -7.07 -9.59 17.89
C LEU A 37 -7.26 -10.69 18.94
N ASN A 38 -6.17 -11.10 19.58
CA ASN A 38 -6.24 -11.99 20.74
C ASN A 38 -6.71 -11.19 21.97
N PRO A 39 -7.87 -11.50 22.56
CA PRO A 39 -8.41 -10.71 23.67
C PRO A 39 -7.63 -10.88 24.98
N LEU A 40 -6.80 -11.92 25.10
CA LEU A 40 -6.02 -12.21 26.31
C LEU A 40 -4.62 -11.60 26.26
N THR A 41 -3.98 -11.60 25.08
CA THR A 41 -2.60 -11.11 24.94
C THR A 41 -2.51 -9.72 24.32
N GLY A 42 -3.56 -9.29 23.60
CA GLY A 42 -3.53 -8.07 22.79
C GLY A 42 -2.77 -8.21 21.48
N ASP A 43 -2.18 -9.38 21.19
CA ASP A 43 -1.47 -9.62 19.94
C ASP A 43 -2.45 -9.86 18.77
N SER A 44 -2.06 -9.44 17.58
CA SER A 44 -2.86 -9.61 16.36
C SER A 44 -2.33 -10.70 15.45
N GLU A 45 -3.25 -11.46 14.84
CA GLU A 45 -2.96 -12.49 13.84
C GLU A 45 -3.71 -12.23 12.53
N TRP A 46 -3.07 -12.54 11.40
CA TRP A 46 -3.69 -12.45 10.07
C TRP A 46 -4.14 -13.83 9.61
N LEU A 47 -5.45 -14.03 9.52
CA LEU A 47 -6.04 -15.23 8.95
C LEU A 47 -6.25 -15.06 7.45
N VAL A 48 -5.89 -16.09 6.67
CA VAL A 48 -6.25 -16.19 5.26
C VAL A 48 -7.59 -16.92 5.19
N VAL A 49 -8.64 -16.19 4.83
CA VAL A 49 -9.96 -16.76 4.62
C VAL A 49 -10.09 -17.10 3.14
N GLU A 50 -10.24 -18.39 2.84
CA GLU A 50 -10.58 -18.84 1.49
C GLU A 50 -12.09 -18.74 1.31
N GLU A 51 -12.54 -17.90 0.38
CA GLU A 51 -13.94 -17.80 0.01
C GLU A 51 -14.26 -18.98 -0.91
N THR A 52 -14.96 -19.98 -0.40
CA THR A 52 -15.56 -21.05 -1.21
C THR A 52 -16.87 -20.54 -1.80
N ASP A 53 -17.02 -20.65 -3.12
CA ASP A 53 -18.28 -20.45 -3.82
C ASP A 53 -19.29 -21.51 -3.34
N GLY A 54 -20.01 -21.21 -2.25
CA GLY A 54 -21.05 -22.06 -1.68
C GLY A 54 -22.39 -21.76 -2.34
N ASP A 55 -22.96 -22.76 -2.97
CA ASP A 55 -24.25 -22.73 -3.66
C ASP A 55 -25.39 -22.39 -2.67
N GLY A 56 -25.83 -21.14 -2.64
CA GLY A 56 -26.96 -20.69 -1.82
C GLY A 56 -27.37 -19.26 -2.17
N GLU A 57 -28.59 -19.10 -2.66
CA GLU A 57 -29.18 -17.83 -3.09
C GLU A 57 -29.14 -16.75 -1.99
N ALA A 58 -28.22 -15.79 -2.12
CA ALA A 58 -28.40 -14.38 -1.76
C ALA A 58 -27.23 -13.56 -2.31
N SER A 59 -27.51 -12.83 -3.39
CA SER A 59 -26.66 -11.86 -4.08
C SER A 59 -25.83 -10.96 -3.14
N ARG A 60 -24.50 -11.14 -3.17
CA ARG A 60 -23.47 -10.12 -3.45
C ARG A 60 -22.10 -10.77 -3.28
N SER A 61 -21.46 -11.13 -4.38
CA SER A 61 -20.05 -11.54 -4.39
C SER A 61 -19.22 -10.49 -3.62
N PRO A 62 -18.43 -10.87 -2.61
CA PRO A 62 -17.50 -9.93 -1.99
C PRO A 62 -16.49 -9.46 -3.06
N PRO A 63 -16.00 -8.22 -2.98
CA PRO A 63 -15.10 -7.70 -4.00
C PRO A 63 -13.78 -8.47 -4.00
N LEU A 64 -13.26 -8.78 -5.18
CA LEU A 64 -11.91 -9.37 -5.34
C LEU A 64 -10.87 -8.58 -4.51
N PRO A 65 -9.78 -9.18 -4.03
CA PRO A 65 -8.76 -8.47 -3.24
C PRO A 65 -8.21 -7.19 -3.91
N ARG A 66 -8.20 -7.14 -5.25
CA ARG A 66 -7.89 -5.91 -6.02
C ARG A 66 -8.96 -4.81 -5.90
N GLN A 67 -10.24 -5.19 -5.84
CA GLN A 67 -11.35 -4.26 -5.61
C GLN A 67 -11.41 -3.78 -4.16
N LEU A 68 -10.95 -4.58 -3.19
CA LEU A 68 -10.96 -4.18 -1.78
C LEU A 68 -10.10 -2.94 -1.53
N LEU A 69 -8.88 -2.88 -2.10
CA LEU A 69 -8.03 -1.68 -2.01
C LEU A 69 -8.65 -0.48 -2.73
N ALA A 70 -9.27 -0.69 -3.89
CA ALA A 70 -9.96 0.38 -4.62
C ALA A 70 -11.21 0.91 -3.89
N ALA A 71 -11.79 0.12 -2.98
CA ALA A 71 -12.92 0.49 -2.13
C ALA A 71 -12.49 1.18 -0.82
N THR A 72 -11.18 1.28 -0.54
CA THR A 72 -10.66 2.05 0.59
C THR A 72 -10.41 3.51 0.19
N SER A 73 -10.27 4.38 1.18
CA SER A 73 -9.86 5.77 0.99
C SER A 73 -8.38 5.96 0.62
N TYR A 74 -7.58 4.89 0.47
CA TYR A 74 -6.14 5.03 0.18
C TYR A 74 -5.88 5.82 -1.10
N LEU A 75 -6.63 5.58 -2.18
CA LEU A 75 -6.42 6.27 -3.44
C LEU A 75 -6.79 7.76 -3.34
N ASP A 76 -7.88 8.08 -2.66
CA ASP A 76 -8.30 9.47 -2.43
C ASP A 76 -7.25 10.22 -1.61
N MET A 77 -6.76 9.61 -0.51
CA MET A 77 -5.70 10.19 0.31
C MET A 77 -4.39 10.39 -0.46
N LEU A 78 -4.05 9.50 -1.39
CA LEU A 78 -2.86 9.62 -2.23
C LEU A 78 -3.00 10.74 -3.27
N ASN A 79 -4.20 10.94 -3.81
CA ASN A 79 -4.48 11.98 -4.80
C ASN A 79 -4.75 13.37 -4.17
N ASP A 80 -4.92 13.45 -2.85
CA ASP A 80 -5.07 14.72 -2.14
C ASP A 80 -3.74 15.49 -2.07
N ALA A 81 -3.49 16.33 -3.08
CA ALA A 81 -2.30 17.15 -3.18
C ALA A 81 -2.16 18.17 -2.05
N ALA A 82 -3.27 18.72 -1.54
CA ALA A 82 -3.24 19.72 -0.47
C ALA A 82 -2.79 19.07 0.85
N ARG A 83 -3.38 17.92 1.20
CA ARG A 83 -2.97 17.09 2.34
C ARG A 83 -1.50 16.70 2.23
N ASN A 84 -1.09 16.14 1.10
CA ASN A 84 0.28 15.67 0.90
C ASN A 84 1.30 16.82 1.01
N SER A 85 0.96 18.00 0.49
CA SER A 85 1.80 19.19 0.62
C SER A 85 1.90 19.68 2.06
N ALA A 86 0.80 19.63 2.81
CA ALA A 86 0.79 20.02 4.23
C ALA A 86 1.67 19.09 5.08
N PHE A 87 1.52 17.77 4.90
CA PHE A 87 2.40 16.79 5.56
C PHE A 87 3.86 17.00 5.18
N ARG A 88 4.16 17.21 3.89
CA ARG A 88 5.53 17.43 3.45
C ARG A 88 6.18 18.62 4.16
N ARG A 89 5.49 19.77 4.20
CA ARG A 89 5.99 20.96 4.89
C ARG A 89 6.19 20.72 6.39
N ALA A 90 5.25 20.04 7.04
CA ALA A 90 5.36 19.73 8.47
C ALA A 90 6.54 18.79 8.76
N ILE A 91 6.75 17.76 7.94
CA ILE A 91 7.85 16.81 8.05
C ILE A 91 9.20 17.52 7.84
N ASP A 92 9.32 18.32 6.78
CA ASP A 92 10.54 19.09 6.49
C ASP A 92 10.86 20.07 7.64
N ALA A 93 9.85 20.67 8.27
CA ALA A 93 10.03 21.57 9.41
C ALA A 93 10.38 20.84 10.72
N ALA A 94 9.87 19.62 10.92
CA ALA A 94 10.11 18.85 12.14
C ALA A 94 11.48 18.18 12.15
N ILE A 95 11.96 17.70 11.00
CA ILE A 95 13.24 16.99 10.87
C ILE A 95 14.36 18.01 10.64
N THR A 96 14.88 18.54 11.74
CA THR A 96 15.96 19.54 11.73
C THR A 96 17.33 18.96 12.07
N ALA A 97 17.38 17.82 12.77
CA ALA A 97 18.61 17.20 13.22
C ALA A 97 18.99 15.97 12.37
N PRO A 98 20.28 15.79 12.02
CA PRO A 98 20.75 14.59 11.32
C PRO A 98 20.54 13.30 12.13
N SER A 99 20.36 13.40 13.45
CA SER A 99 20.13 12.27 14.34
C SER A 99 18.64 12.00 14.63
N SER A 100 17.71 12.69 13.96
CA SER A 100 16.28 12.50 14.19
C SER A 100 15.85 11.05 13.90
N ARG A 101 15.08 10.49 14.83
CA ARG A 101 14.44 9.18 14.70
C ARG A 101 12.95 9.37 14.48
N VAL A 102 12.46 8.92 13.33
CA VAL A 102 11.08 9.10 12.89
C VAL A 102 10.34 7.76 12.94
N LEU A 103 9.12 7.76 13.47
CA LEU A 103 8.20 6.63 13.41
C LEU A 103 6.92 7.02 12.68
N ASP A 104 6.61 6.32 11.58
CA ASP A 104 5.38 6.44 10.81
C ASP A 104 4.38 5.35 11.23
N ILE A 105 3.26 5.73 11.85
CA ILE A 105 2.19 4.81 12.30
C ILE A 105 1.07 4.74 11.27
N GLY A 106 0.69 3.52 10.88
CA GLY A 106 -0.32 3.29 9.85
C GLY A 106 0.22 3.72 8.49
N ALA A 107 1.44 3.28 8.17
CA ALA A 107 2.23 3.83 7.06
C ALA A 107 1.57 3.64 5.68
N GLY A 108 0.64 2.69 5.53
CA GLY A 108 -0.10 2.44 4.30
C GLY A 108 0.86 2.10 3.15
N THR A 109 0.95 2.98 2.16
CA THR A 109 1.89 2.85 1.02
C THR A 109 3.32 3.30 1.35
N GLY A 110 3.55 3.92 2.51
CA GLY A 110 4.84 4.49 2.91
C GLY A 110 5.09 5.90 2.38
N LEU A 111 4.06 6.64 1.92
CA LEU A 111 4.24 7.99 1.38
C LEU A 111 4.91 8.94 2.40
N LEU A 112 4.40 8.97 3.64
CA LEU A 112 4.93 9.85 4.68
C LEU A 112 6.33 9.40 5.13
N SER A 113 6.54 8.10 5.28
CA SER A 113 7.88 7.51 5.48
C SER A 113 8.89 7.94 4.42
N MET A 114 8.51 7.96 3.14
CA MET A 114 9.39 8.43 2.06
C MET A 114 9.66 9.95 2.15
N MET A 115 8.67 10.76 2.53
CA MET A 115 8.89 12.19 2.79
C MET A 115 9.88 12.38 3.94
N ALA A 116 9.71 11.66 5.05
CA ALA A 116 10.59 11.71 6.21
C ALA A 116 12.02 11.28 5.88
N ALA A 117 12.20 10.19 5.12
CA ALA A 117 13.52 9.73 4.72
C ALA A 117 14.23 10.72 3.79
N ARG A 118 13.50 11.44 2.93
CA ARG A 118 14.06 12.53 2.10
C ARG A 118 14.47 13.74 2.94
N ALA A 119 13.62 14.14 3.89
CA ALA A 119 13.93 15.24 4.80
C ALA A 119 15.14 14.93 5.69
N LEU A 120 15.22 13.70 6.22
CA LEU A 120 16.36 13.23 7.00
C LEU A 120 17.65 13.21 6.17
N ALA A 121 17.59 12.76 4.92
CA ALA A 121 18.71 12.82 4.00
C ALA A 121 19.15 14.26 3.71
N ALA A 122 18.21 15.18 3.51
CA ALA A 122 18.52 16.61 3.32
C ALA A 122 19.19 17.23 4.57
N ALA A 123 18.87 16.73 5.76
CA ALA A 123 19.55 17.09 7.01
C ALA A 123 20.91 16.38 7.21
N GLY A 124 21.37 15.55 6.26
CA GLY A 124 22.62 14.78 6.37
C GLY A 124 22.55 13.61 7.35
N GLY A 125 21.34 13.11 7.62
CA GLY A 125 21.06 12.14 8.67
C GLY A 125 21.14 10.67 8.28
N GLU A 126 21.60 10.32 7.08
CA GLU A 126 21.55 8.92 6.58
C GLU A 126 22.34 7.92 7.43
N THR A 127 23.33 8.38 8.19
CA THR A 127 24.17 7.52 9.05
C THR A 127 23.83 7.62 10.54
N ARG A 128 23.03 8.62 10.95
CA ARG A 128 22.80 8.95 12.37
C ARG A 128 21.35 8.96 12.77
N GLY A 129 20.45 9.24 11.84
CA GLY A 129 19.01 9.19 12.04
C GLY A 129 18.43 7.89 11.51
N SER A 130 17.12 7.73 11.69
CA SER A 130 16.40 6.58 11.13
C SER A 130 14.94 6.91 10.89
N VAL A 131 14.35 6.20 9.93
CA VAL A 131 12.91 6.20 9.68
C VAL A 131 12.42 4.77 9.82
N SER A 132 11.47 4.56 10.73
CA SER A 132 10.76 3.29 10.89
C SER A 132 9.29 3.49 10.56
N ALA A 133 8.67 2.49 9.97
CA ALA A 133 7.28 2.51 9.55
C ALA A 133 6.58 1.27 10.07
N CYS A 134 5.44 1.41 10.75
CA CYS A 134 4.60 0.28 11.11
C CYS A 134 3.28 0.29 10.33
N GLU A 135 2.96 -0.86 9.74
CA GLU A 135 1.72 -1.10 9.03
C GLU A 135 1.21 -2.47 9.45
N SER A 136 0.00 -2.56 9.99
CA SER A 136 -0.57 -3.81 10.45
C SER A 136 -1.16 -4.61 9.29
N TYR A 137 -1.74 -3.96 8.27
CA TYR A 137 -2.40 -4.64 7.15
C TYR A 137 -1.40 -5.29 6.19
N LEU A 138 -1.33 -6.63 6.22
CA LEU A 138 -0.32 -7.41 5.48
C LEU A 138 -0.23 -7.08 3.98
N PRO A 139 -1.34 -6.97 3.21
CA PRO A 139 -1.29 -6.55 1.82
C PRO A 139 -0.65 -5.17 1.63
N MET A 140 -0.93 -4.23 2.53
CA MET A 140 -0.34 -2.88 2.49
C MET A 140 1.13 -2.89 2.88
N GLY A 141 1.52 -3.64 3.91
CA GLY A 141 2.94 -3.81 4.26
C GLY A 141 3.77 -4.42 3.12
N LYS A 142 3.19 -5.36 2.35
CA LYS A 142 3.80 -5.90 1.12
C LYS A 142 3.87 -4.86 0.00
N LEU A 143 2.80 -4.11 -0.22
CA LEU A 143 2.75 -3.03 -1.20
C LEU A 143 3.80 -1.95 -0.88
N MET A 144 3.87 -1.49 0.36
CA MET A 144 4.83 -0.49 0.83
C MET A 144 6.27 -0.90 0.55
N ARG A 145 6.66 -2.15 0.87
CA ARG A 145 8.01 -2.64 0.55
C ARG A 145 8.32 -2.53 -0.95
N ARG A 146 7.36 -2.87 -1.81
CA ARG A 146 7.51 -2.72 -3.26
C ARG A 146 7.63 -1.25 -3.66
N VAL A 147 6.77 -0.38 -3.15
CA VAL A 147 6.81 1.07 -3.42
C VAL A 147 8.15 1.67 -3.01
N LEU A 148 8.66 1.32 -1.83
CA LEU A 148 9.96 1.78 -1.35
C LEU A 148 11.09 1.33 -2.27
N ARG A 149 11.11 0.06 -2.68
CA ARG A 149 12.12 -0.46 -3.61
C ARG A 149 12.06 0.22 -4.97
N ASP A 150 10.85 0.37 -5.53
CA ASP A 150 10.64 1.01 -6.83
C ASP A 150 11.05 2.50 -6.81
N ASN A 151 11.12 3.12 -5.63
CA ASN A 151 11.62 4.48 -5.40
C ASN A 151 13.10 4.54 -4.92
N GLY A 152 13.81 3.41 -4.84
CA GLY A 152 15.20 3.38 -4.36
C GLY A 152 15.38 3.63 -2.86
N MET A 153 14.31 3.45 -2.06
CA MET A 153 14.24 3.79 -0.64
C MET A 153 14.09 2.57 0.27
N GLU A 154 14.23 1.34 -0.26
CA GLU A 154 14.09 0.09 0.51
C GLU A 154 15.03 0.03 1.73
N ASN A 155 16.25 0.56 1.60
CA ASN A 155 17.24 0.61 2.69
C ASN A 155 17.18 1.89 3.53
N LYS A 156 16.21 2.78 3.27
CA LYS A 156 16.06 4.07 3.97
C LYS A 156 14.95 4.05 5.02
N VAL A 157 14.02 3.10 4.92
CA VAL A 157 12.86 2.97 5.82
C VAL A 157 12.80 1.55 6.37
N LYS A 158 12.86 1.39 7.69
CA LYS A 158 12.66 0.10 8.35
C LYS A 158 11.17 -0.20 8.41
N VAL A 159 10.70 -1.15 7.60
CA VAL A 159 9.29 -1.59 7.61
C VAL A 159 9.06 -2.67 8.67
N ILE A 160 8.16 -2.38 9.61
CA ILE A 160 7.72 -3.27 10.68
C ILE A 160 6.27 -3.65 10.41
N HIS A 161 5.99 -4.95 10.28
CA HIS A 161 4.63 -5.43 10.04
C HIS A 161 3.96 -5.79 11.36
N LYS A 162 3.49 -4.78 12.08
CA LYS A 162 2.80 -4.86 13.38
C LYS A 162 1.87 -3.66 13.55
N ARG A 163 0.93 -3.75 14.47
CA ARG A 163 0.26 -2.55 15.00
C ARG A 163 1.25 -1.73 15.84
N SER A 164 0.96 -0.44 16.01
CA SER A 164 1.83 0.47 16.78
C SER A 164 1.91 0.13 18.27
N ASP A 165 0.83 -0.39 18.84
CA ASP A 165 0.74 -0.80 20.26
C ASP A 165 1.43 -2.14 20.56
N GLU A 166 1.81 -2.89 19.52
CA GLU A 166 2.57 -4.14 19.63
C GLU A 166 4.09 -3.94 19.47
N LEU A 167 4.54 -2.72 19.20
CA LEU A 167 5.96 -2.40 19.00
C LEU A 167 6.74 -2.52 20.31
N LYS A 168 7.84 -3.28 20.29
CA LYS A 168 8.70 -3.49 21.47
C LYS A 168 10.06 -2.86 21.31
N PHE A 169 10.51 -2.14 22.34
CA PHE A 169 11.88 -1.62 22.40
C PHE A 169 12.91 -2.75 22.56
N GLY A 170 14.07 -2.59 21.95
CA GLY A 170 15.13 -3.60 21.89
C GLY A 170 14.89 -4.71 20.85
N HIS A 171 13.68 -4.79 20.26
CA HIS A 171 13.34 -5.76 19.22
C HIS A 171 12.93 -5.05 17.91
N ASP A 172 11.82 -4.31 17.95
CA ASP A 172 11.27 -3.63 16.78
C ASP A 172 11.88 -2.23 16.62
N LEU A 173 12.04 -1.51 17.74
CA LEU A 173 12.66 -0.19 17.80
C LEU A 173 13.84 -0.23 18.79
N TYR A 174 14.97 0.34 18.44
CA TYR A 174 16.12 0.37 19.37
C TYR A 174 15.95 1.41 20.48
N SER A 175 15.18 2.45 20.24
CA SER A 175 14.96 3.56 21.16
C SER A 175 13.70 4.35 20.78
N PRO A 176 13.15 5.20 21.66
CA PRO A 176 11.95 6.00 21.37
C PRO A 176 12.13 6.90 20.16
N ALA A 177 11.11 7.08 19.32
CA ALA A 177 11.19 8.05 18.23
C ALA A 177 11.20 9.49 18.77
N ASP A 178 11.91 10.39 18.08
CA ASP A 178 11.88 11.83 18.34
C ASP A 178 10.65 12.48 17.69
N ILE A 179 10.25 11.94 16.54
CA ILE A 179 9.18 12.48 15.70
C ILE A 179 8.22 11.35 15.36
N LEU A 180 6.93 11.59 15.59
CA LEU A 180 5.86 10.69 15.19
C LEU A 180 5.12 11.28 13.99
N VAL A 181 4.90 10.47 12.96
CA VAL A 181 4.09 10.81 11.79
C VAL A 181 3.00 9.75 11.65
N GLY A 182 1.81 10.15 11.24
CA GLY A 182 0.72 9.22 11.04
C GLY A 182 -0.51 9.91 10.47
N SER A 183 -1.32 9.12 9.75
CA SER A 183 -2.58 9.59 9.17
C SER A 183 -3.73 8.61 9.46
N CYS A 184 -3.71 8.01 10.65
CA CYS A 184 -4.68 7.00 11.11
C CYS A 184 -6.00 7.61 11.65
N PHE A 185 -6.36 8.82 11.24
CA PHE A 185 -7.56 9.51 11.71
C PHE A 185 -8.76 9.23 10.80
N ASN A 186 -9.90 8.91 11.40
CA ASN A 186 -11.20 8.90 10.71
C ASN A 186 -11.62 10.36 10.38
N PRO A 187 -12.53 10.60 9.41
CA PRO A 187 -13.28 11.86 9.28
C PRO A 187 -13.71 12.56 10.59
N THR A 188 -14.01 11.83 11.67
CA THR A 188 -14.33 12.39 13.00
C THR A 188 -13.11 12.78 13.84
N ALA A 189 -11.91 12.65 13.30
CA ALA A 189 -10.62 12.78 13.98
C ALA A 189 -10.43 11.84 15.18
N THR A 190 -11.25 10.79 15.29
CA THR A 190 -11.11 9.77 16.32
C THR A 190 -10.28 8.59 15.83
N LEU A 191 -9.65 7.89 16.78
CA LEU A 191 -8.83 6.70 16.55
C LEU A 191 -9.65 5.39 16.67
N ASP A 192 -10.97 5.51 16.86
CA ASP A 192 -11.86 4.42 17.30
C ASP A 192 -12.01 3.27 16.28
N TYR A 193 -11.51 3.47 15.05
CA TYR A 193 -11.60 2.52 13.94
C TYR A 193 -10.26 1.88 13.57
N TRP A 194 -9.25 1.97 14.44
CA TRP A 194 -7.95 1.34 14.18
C TRP A 194 -7.83 0.01 14.92
N PRO A 195 -7.95 -1.14 14.21
CA PRO A 195 -7.62 -2.45 14.75
C PRO A 195 -6.12 -2.75 14.64
#